data_AF-A0A6G6K3Y5-F1
#
_entry.id   AF-A0A6G6K3Y5-F1
#
_cell.length_a   1.000
_cell.length_b   1.000
_cell.length_c   1.000
_cell.angle_alpha   90.00
_cell.angle_beta   90.00
_cell.angle_gamma   90.00
#
_symmetry.space_group_name_H-M   'P 1'
#
loop_
_entity.id
_entity.type
_entity.pdbx_description
1 polymer ?
#
loop_
_entity_poly.entity_id
_entity_poly.type
_entity_poly.pdbx_seq_one_letter_code
_entity_poly.pdbx_strand_id
1 'polypeptide(L)'
;MTAQTEKVGDGTGQIRKDDNVVTQSLEWQRLELEREKLRFERQGVLFRYVAILGAIGTFIWGAYTHFDGLRREQAKQAGEREQAIAVQKIAASQPFLERQLKLFEEATQVAAYLSTVSDSPDRAKKSERFEQLYWGELALVEKGPVEAAMVQFRKALMAGAPLEELRRHSLAIAHACREELAESWGVSHWKRP
;
A
#
# COMPACT_ATOMS: atom_id res chain seq x y z
N MET A 1 -122.07 52.79 -13.42
CA MET A 1 -122.14 51.94 -14.63
C MET A 1 -120.70 51.62 -15.01
N THR A 2 -120.17 50.48 -14.53
CA THR A 2 -119.94 49.20 -15.28
C THR A 2 -118.87 49.37 -16.37
N ALA A 3 -117.78 48.60 -16.50
CA ALA A 3 -117.40 47.21 -16.19
C ALA A 3 -115.85 47.13 -16.06
N GLN A 4 -115.17 46.25 -15.30
CA GLN A 4 -114.96 44.79 -15.41
C GLN A 4 -114.41 44.26 -16.76
N THR A 5 -113.51 43.26 -16.62
CA THR A 5 -112.73 42.43 -17.60
C THR A 5 -111.38 43.03 -18.03
N GLU A 6 -110.24 42.32 -18.13
CA GLU A 6 -109.93 40.88 -18.19
C GLU A 6 -108.42 40.66 -17.92
N LYS A 7 -108.04 39.62 -17.16
CA LYS A 7 -106.65 39.17 -16.97
C LYS A 7 -106.31 38.16 -18.07
N VAL A 8 -105.25 38.42 -18.86
CA VAL A 8 -104.62 37.43 -19.75
C VAL A 8 -103.20 37.18 -19.23
N GLY A 9 -102.97 35.96 -18.73
CA GLY A 9 -101.66 35.49 -18.32
C GLY A 9 -100.88 34.95 -19.51
N ASP A 10 -99.68 35.47 -19.73
CA ASP A 10 -98.75 35.00 -20.75
C ASP A 10 -97.65 34.14 -20.09
N GLY A 11 -97.75 32.84 -20.30
CA GLY A 11 -96.87 31.79 -19.78
C GLY A 11 -95.63 31.55 -20.66
N THR A 12 -94.88 32.60 -21.00
CA THR A 12 -93.67 32.53 -21.85
C THR A 12 -92.35 32.67 -21.07
N GLY A 13 -92.39 32.73 -19.74
CA GLY A 13 -91.22 32.98 -18.88
C GLY A 13 -90.43 31.76 -18.39
N GLN A 14 -90.92 30.53 -18.58
CA GLN A 14 -90.31 29.32 -18.00
C GLN A 14 -89.32 28.62 -18.93
N ILE A 15 -89.49 28.72 -20.26
CA ILE A 15 -88.61 28.04 -21.23
C ILE A 15 -87.21 28.69 -21.31
N ARG A 16 -87.08 29.99 -20.98
CA ARG A 16 -85.77 30.68 -20.98
C ARG A 16 -84.85 30.35 -19.81
N LYS A 17 -85.36 29.75 -18.72
CA LYS A 17 -84.56 29.49 -17.52
C LYS A 17 -83.81 28.16 -17.62
N ASP A 18 -84.39 27.19 -18.34
CA ASP A 18 -83.84 25.85 -18.47
C ASP A 18 -82.64 25.81 -19.44
N ASP A 19 -82.66 26.64 -20.50
CA ASP A 19 -81.54 26.74 -21.46
C ASP A 19 -80.24 27.24 -20.80
N ASN A 20 -80.35 28.17 -19.84
CA ASN A 20 -79.18 28.73 -19.14
C ASN A 20 -78.53 27.72 -18.18
N VAL A 21 -79.32 26.79 -17.64
CA VAL A 21 -78.81 25.72 -16.76
C VAL A 21 -78.04 24.68 -17.57
N VAL A 22 -78.53 24.34 -18.76
CA VAL A 22 -77.85 23.42 -19.68
C VAL A 22 -76.52 24.02 -20.15
N THR A 23 -76.47 25.29 -20.55
CA THR A 23 -75.22 25.94 -20.96
C THR A 23 -74.21 26.02 -19.83
N GLN A 24 -74.64 26.34 -18.60
CA GLN A 24 -73.73 26.36 -17.45
C GLN A 24 -73.14 24.97 -17.15
N SER A 25 -73.96 23.91 -17.17
CA SER A 25 -73.46 22.55 -16.90
C SER A 25 -72.44 22.06 -17.94
N LEU A 26 -72.61 22.42 -19.22
CA LEU A 26 -71.66 22.09 -20.29
C LEU A 26 -70.34 22.85 -20.14
N GLU A 27 -70.39 24.12 -19.74
CA GLU A 27 -69.19 24.91 -19.44
C GLU A 27 -68.43 24.33 -18.23
N TRP A 28 -69.14 23.89 -17.19
CA TRP A 28 -68.52 23.22 -16.04
C TRP A 28 -67.82 21.91 -16.43
N GLN A 29 -68.47 21.06 -17.23
CA GLN A 29 -67.85 19.83 -17.73
C GLN A 29 -66.62 20.11 -18.60
N ARG A 30 -66.66 21.16 -19.43
CA ARG A 30 -65.52 21.59 -20.25
C ARG A 30 -64.34 22.05 -19.38
N LEU A 31 -64.59 22.83 -18.34
CA LEU A 31 -63.56 23.29 -17.40
C LEU A 31 -62.94 22.16 -16.58
N GLU A 32 -63.72 21.12 -16.26
CA GLU A 32 -63.22 19.95 -15.54
C GLU A 32 -62.31 19.09 -16.44
N LEU A 33 -62.73 18.86 -17.70
CA LEU A 33 -61.91 18.22 -18.73
C LEU A 33 -60.62 19.00 -19.01
N GLU A 34 -60.67 20.34 -19.08
CA GLU A 34 -59.48 21.17 -19.25
C GLU A 34 -58.53 21.08 -18.04
N ARG A 35 -59.07 21.03 -16.81
CA ARG A 35 -58.26 20.81 -15.60
C ARG A 35 -57.63 19.43 -15.54
N GLU A 36 -58.31 18.38 -15.99
CA GLU A 36 -57.72 17.04 -16.07
C GLU A 36 -56.63 16.96 -17.15
N LYS A 37 -56.85 17.55 -18.33
CA LYS A 37 -55.83 17.63 -19.38
C LYS A 37 -54.56 18.32 -18.90
N LEU A 38 -54.69 19.47 -18.23
CA LEU A 38 -53.54 20.19 -17.66
C LEU A 38 -52.82 19.38 -16.57
N ARG A 39 -53.54 18.59 -15.77
CA ARG A 39 -52.92 17.66 -14.81
C ARG A 39 -52.13 16.55 -15.51
N PHE A 40 -52.68 15.95 -16.57
CA PHE A 40 -51.98 14.94 -17.37
C PHE A 40 -50.74 15.50 -18.08
N GLU A 41 -50.84 16.68 -18.70
CA GLU A 41 -49.69 17.33 -19.34
C GLU A 41 -48.59 17.68 -18.33
N ARG A 42 -48.96 18.21 -17.17
CA ARG A 42 -48.01 18.54 -16.09
C ARG A 42 -47.32 17.30 -15.55
N GLN A 43 -48.05 16.18 -15.37
CA GLN A 43 -47.47 14.90 -14.95
C GLN A 43 -46.50 14.36 -16.00
N GLY A 44 -46.86 14.39 -17.29
CA GLY A 44 -45.99 13.93 -18.37
C GLY A 44 -44.67 14.71 -18.46
N VAL A 45 -44.74 16.04 -18.27
CA VAL A 45 -43.55 16.90 -18.22
C VAL A 45 -42.67 16.55 -17.00
N LEU A 46 -43.26 16.35 -15.82
CA LEU A 46 -42.52 15.93 -14.62
C LEU A 46 -41.80 14.60 -14.81
N PHE A 47 -42.46 13.59 -15.38
CA PHE A 47 -41.85 12.29 -15.63
C PHE A 47 -40.63 12.38 -16.55
N ARG A 48 -40.66 13.24 -17.58
CA ARG A 48 -39.52 13.45 -18.47
C ARG A 48 -38.31 14.05 -17.74
N TYR A 49 -38.54 15.03 -16.87
CA TYR A 49 -37.47 15.60 -16.06
C TYR A 49 -36.88 14.60 -15.07
N VAL A 50 -37.74 13.81 -14.40
CA VAL A 50 -37.28 12.74 -13.49
C VAL A 50 -36.43 11.72 -14.23
N ALA A 51 -36.82 11.31 -15.45
CA ALA A 51 -36.05 10.37 -16.25
C ALA A 51 -34.66 10.92 -16.65
N ILE A 52 -34.59 12.18 -17.10
CA ILE A 52 -33.33 12.84 -17.46
C ILE A 52 -32.42 12.97 -16.23
N LEU A 53 -32.96 13.42 -15.10
CA LEU A 53 -32.19 13.55 -13.86
C LEU A 53 -31.69 12.18 -13.36
N GLY A 54 -32.50 11.14 -13.48
CA GLY A 54 -32.10 9.77 -13.17
C GLY A 54 -30.92 9.30 -13.99
N ALA A 55 -30.94 9.55 -15.31
CA ALA A 55 -29.85 9.19 -16.22
C ALA A 55 -28.55 9.96 -15.92
N ILE A 56 -28.64 11.25 -15.56
CA ILE A 56 -27.47 12.04 -15.16
C ILE A 56 -26.90 11.51 -13.84
N GLY A 57 -27.76 11.19 -12.87
CA GLY A 57 -27.35 10.64 -11.57
C GLY A 57 -26.58 9.33 -11.70
N THR A 58 -27.06 8.40 -12.52
CA THR A 58 -26.36 7.12 -12.75
C THR A 58 -25.03 7.31 -13.48
N PHE A 59 -24.94 8.24 -14.43
CA PHE A 59 -23.70 8.57 -15.11
C PHE A 59 -22.65 9.16 -14.15
N ILE A 60 -23.03 10.13 -13.31
CA ILE A 60 -22.13 10.74 -12.32
C ILE A 60 -21.64 9.69 -11.32
N TRP A 61 -22.52 8.82 -10.84
CA TRP A 61 -22.15 7.72 -9.95
C TRP A 61 -21.17 6.74 -10.60
N GLY A 62 -21.41 6.37 -11.86
CA GLY A 62 -20.51 5.49 -12.62
C GLY A 62 -19.12 6.12 -12.82
N ALA A 63 -19.07 7.40 -13.18
CA ALA A 63 -17.80 8.13 -13.31
C ALA A 63 -17.06 8.20 -11.96
N TYR A 64 -17.77 8.56 -10.88
CA TYR A 64 -17.20 8.63 -9.54
C TYR A 64 -16.61 7.29 -9.08
N THR A 65 -17.36 6.20 -9.25
CA THR A 65 -16.90 4.86 -8.85
C THR A 65 -15.72 4.37 -9.69
N HIS A 66 -15.66 4.71 -10.99
CA HIS A 66 -14.51 4.40 -11.83
C HIS A 66 -13.25 5.16 -11.40
N PHE A 67 -13.36 6.47 -11.15
CA PHE A 67 -12.23 7.28 -10.67
C PHE A 67 -11.75 6.84 -9.27
N ASP A 68 -12.66 6.45 -8.38
CA ASP A 68 -12.30 5.91 -7.07
C ASP A 68 -11.59 4.56 -7.19
N GLY A 69 -12.03 3.69 -8.11
CA GLY A 69 -11.36 2.42 -8.43
C GLY A 69 -9.91 2.61 -8.87
N LEU A 70 -9.66 3.52 -9.81
CA LEU A 70 -8.30 3.82 -10.30
C LEU A 70 -7.37 4.32 -9.19
N ARG A 71 -7.88 5.17 -8.28
CA ARG A 71 -7.10 5.66 -7.14
C ARG A 71 -6.70 4.53 -6.19
N ARG A 72 -7.62 3.60 -5.92
CA ARG A 72 -7.35 2.43 -5.07
C ARG A 72 -6.31 1.50 -5.70
N GLU A 73 -6.36 1.28 -7.01
CA GLU A 73 -5.38 0.47 -7.72
C GLU A 73 -3.98 1.10 -7.69
N GLN A 74 -3.87 2.41 -7.93
CA GLN A 74 -2.59 3.12 -7.82
C GLN A 74 -2.02 3.07 -6.41
N ALA A 75 -2.84 3.25 -5.38
CA ALA A 75 -2.41 3.15 -3.99
C ALA A 75 -1.91 1.73 -3.64
N LYS A 76 -2.60 0.69 -4.12
CA LYS A 76 -2.15 -0.71 -3.96
C LYS A 76 -0.83 -0.98 -4.67
N GLN A 77 -0.73 -0.59 -5.94
CA GLN A 77 0.50 -0.76 -6.72
C GLN A 77 1.67 0.02 -6.13
N ALA A 78 1.44 1.22 -5.58
CA ALA A 78 2.48 1.98 -4.89
C ALA A 78 3.01 1.22 -3.67
N GLY A 79 2.11 0.69 -2.83
CA GLY A 79 2.50 -0.14 -1.68
C GLY A 79 3.24 -1.42 -2.08
N GLU A 80 2.78 -2.11 -3.12
CA GLU A 80 3.44 -3.31 -3.65
C GLU A 80 4.84 -3.01 -4.21
N ARG A 81 5.01 -1.87 -4.90
CA ARG A 81 6.32 -1.43 -5.40
C ARG A 81 7.29 -1.11 -4.28
N GLU A 82 6.83 -0.42 -3.24
CA GLU A 82 7.66 -0.12 -2.07
C GLU A 82 8.14 -1.40 -1.38
N GLN A 83 7.24 -2.36 -1.17
CA GLN A 83 7.60 -3.67 -0.60
C GLN A 83 8.55 -4.44 -1.53
N ALA A 84 8.29 -4.44 -2.84
CA ALA A 84 9.16 -5.11 -3.81
C ALA A 84 10.58 -4.50 -3.81
N ILE A 85 10.70 -3.17 -3.71
CA ILE A 85 12.00 -2.50 -3.62
C ILE A 85 12.72 -2.88 -2.31
N ALA A 86 12.00 -2.93 -1.18
CA ALA A 86 12.58 -3.34 0.10
C ALA A 86 13.09 -4.79 0.05
N VAL A 87 12.30 -5.71 -0.51
CA VAL A 87 12.68 -7.12 -0.69
C VAL A 87 13.87 -7.24 -1.64
N GLN A 88 13.89 -6.50 -2.75
CA GLN A 88 15.00 -6.51 -3.70
C GLN A 88 16.31 -6.02 -3.06
N LYS A 89 16.26 -5.00 -2.21
CA LYS A 89 17.45 -4.53 -1.48
C LYS A 89 18.01 -5.60 -0.55
N ILE A 90 17.14 -6.31 0.17
CA ILE A 90 17.55 -7.42 1.05
C ILE A 90 18.16 -8.56 0.21
N ALA A 91 17.48 -8.98 -0.85
CA ALA A 91 17.97 -10.04 -1.74
C ALA A 91 19.30 -9.67 -2.42
N ALA A 92 19.48 -8.40 -2.80
CA ALA A 92 20.74 -7.92 -3.38
C ALA A 92 21.91 -7.95 -2.38
N SER A 93 21.64 -7.85 -1.07
CA SER A 93 22.67 -7.90 -0.02
C SER A 93 23.06 -9.33 0.39
N GLN A 94 22.22 -10.34 0.13
CA GLN A 94 22.49 -11.74 0.48
C GLN A 94 23.85 -12.27 0.00
N PRO A 95 24.25 -12.14 -1.28
CA PRO A 95 25.52 -12.71 -1.76
C PRO A 95 26.73 -12.09 -1.05
N PHE A 96 26.66 -10.80 -0.67
CA PHE A 96 27.70 -10.16 0.11
C PHE A 96 27.78 -10.74 1.53
N LEU A 97 26.63 -10.88 2.20
CA LEU A 97 26.56 -11.41 3.57
C LEU A 97 27.02 -12.88 3.65
N GLU A 98 26.66 -13.70 2.66
CA GLU A 98 27.13 -15.09 2.56
C GLU A 98 28.64 -15.17 2.36
N ARG A 99 29.20 -14.29 1.50
CA ARG A 99 30.65 -14.21 1.31
C ARG A 99 31.37 -13.74 2.56
N GLN A 100 30.83 -12.74 3.26
CA GLN A 100 31.36 -12.25 4.55
C GLN A 100 31.38 -13.38 5.58
N LEU A 101 30.27 -14.11 5.75
CA LEU A 101 30.18 -15.24 6.68
C LEU A 101 31.24 -16.31 6.38
N LYS A 102 31.38 -16.71 5.11
CA LYS A 102 32.35 -17.75 4.70
C LYS A 102 33.80 -17.33 4.99
N LEU A 103 34.15 -16.06 4.71
CA LEU A 103 35.49 -15.54 4.96
C LEU A 103 35.79 -15.42 6.45
N PHE A 104 34.81 -15.00 7.25
CA PHE A 104 34.94 -14.94 8.71
C PHE A 104 35.07 -16.33 9.33
N GLU A 105 34.30 -17.32 8.85
CA GLU A 105 34.45 -18.71 9.26
C GLU A 105 35.86 -19.21 8.97
N GLU A 106 36.38 -18.96 7.77
CA GLU A 106 37.71 -19.41 7.40
C GLU A 106 38.81 -18.72 8.22
N ALA A 107 38.73 -17.39 8.40
CA ALA A 107 39.68 -16.63 9.20
C ALA A 107 39.73 -17.13 10.65
N THR A 108 38.56 -17.38 11.25
CA THR A 108 38.49 -17.91 12.62
C THR A 108 39.02 -19.34 12.74
N GLN A 109 38.76 -20.21 11.75
CA GLN A 109 39.32 -21.56 11.72
C GLN A 109 40.85 -21.56 11.58
N VAL A 110 41.39 -20.72 10.69
CA VAL A 110 42.84 -20.59 10.48
C VAL A 110 43.53 -20.02 11.72
N ALA A 111 42.99 -18.95 12.31
CA ALA A 111 43.51 -18.37 13.54
C ALA A 111 43.47 -19.37 14.71
N ALA A 112 42.36 -20.10 14.86
CA ALA A 112 42.21 -21.13 15.88
C ALA A 112 43.27 -22.24 15.72
N TYR A 113 43.49 -22.72 14.49
CA TYR A 113 44.54 -23.71 14.20
C TYR A 113 45.93 -23.20 14.60
N LEU A 114 46.30 -21.99 14.15
CA LEU A 114 47.61 -21.39 14.42
C LEU A 114 47.86 -21.14 15.92
N SER A 115 46.80 -20.90 16.69
CA SER A 115 46.85 -20.70 18.14
C SER A 115 46.84 -21.99 18.98
N THR A 116 46.51 -23.14 18.37
CA THR A 116 46.37 -24.42 19.10
C THR A 116 47.47 -25.41 18.77
N VAL A 117 48.00 -25.40 17.55
CA VAL A 117 48.97 -26.39 17.08
C VAL A 117 50.34 -25.75 16.91
N SER A 118 51.29 -26.02 17.82
CA SER A 118 52.65 -25.44 17.76
C SER A 118 53.54 -26.09 16.71
N ASP A 119 53.53 -27.41 16.59
CA ASP A 119 54.44 -28.18 15.76
C ASP A 119 53.65 -29.13 14.86
N SER A 120 53.48 -28.71 13.60
CA SER A 120 52.76 -29.46 12.58
C SER A 120 53.29 -29.06 11.20
N PRO A 121 53.47 -30.01 10.27
CA PRO A 121 53.86 -29.69 8.90
C PRO A 121 52.86 -28.76 8.19
N ASP A 122 51.59 -28.79 8.61
CA ASP A 122 50.54 -27.93 8.03
C ASP A 122 50.56 -26.49 8.56
N ARG A 123 51.32 -26.20 9.63
CA ARG A 123 51.34 -24.86 10.25
C ARG A 123 51.81 -23.79 9.26
N ALA A 124 52.84 -24.09 8.45
CA ALA A 124 53.35 -23.17 7.44
C ALA A 124 52.27 -22.82 6.39
N LYS A 125 51.55 -23.83 5.91
CA LYS A 125 50.43 -23.65 4.97
C LYS A 125 49.29 -22.84 5.57
N LYS A 126 48.98 -23.04 6.85
CA LYS A 126 47.96 -22.26 7.57
C LYS A 126 48.40 -20.81 7.80
N SER A 127 49.67 -20.57 8.08
CA SER A 127 50.22 -19.20 8.17
C SER A 127 50.16 -18.49 6.82
N GLU A 128 50.50 -19.15 5.72
CA GLU A 128 50.35 -18.58 4.38
C GLU A 128 48.88 -18.25 4.08
N ARG A 129 47.95 -19.16 4.39
CA ARG A 129 46.52 -18.90 4.20
C ARG A 129 46.02 -17.73 5.05
N PHE A 130 46.52 -17.57 6.27
CA PHE A 130 46.21 -16.43 7.11
C PHE A 130 46.66 -15.11 6.46
N GLU A 131 47.88 -15.05 5.92
CA GLU A 131 48.38 -13.85 5.20
C GLU A 131 47.56 -13.57 3.94
N GLN A 132 47.13 -14.60 3.20
CA GLN A 132 46.25 -14.43 2.03
C GLN A 132 44.88 -13.84 2.40
N LEU A 133 44.31 -14.26 3.53
CA LEU A 133 43.07 -13.68 4.05
C LEU A 133 43.30 -12.22 4.45
N TYR A 134 44.35 -11.96 5.24
CA TYR A 134 44.70 -10.65 5.78
C TYR A 134 44.96 -9.61 4.68
N TRP A 135 45.74 -9.93 3.65
CA TRP A 135 46.07 -8.99 2.57
C TRP A 135 45.12 -9.04 1.37
N GLY A 136 44.17 -9.98 1.37
CA GLY A 136 43.38 -10.31 0.19
C GLY A 136 41.88 -10.31 0.46
N GLU A 137 41.30 -11.50 0.58
CA GLU A 137 39.85 -11.67 0.53
C GLU A 137 39.11 -11.01 1.69
N LEU A 138 39.71 -10.97 2.89
CA LEU A 138 39.06 -10.44 4.09
C LEU A 138 38.93 -8.91 4.04
N ALA A 139 39.93 -8.23 3.44
CA ALA A 139 39.94 -6.78 3.25
C ALA A 139 38.76 -6.25 2.40
N LEU A 140 38.07 -7.13 1.65
CA LEU A 140 36.89 -6.77 0.88
C LEU A 140 35.60 -6.69 1.71
N VAL A 141 35.57 -7.36 2.86
CA VAL A 141 34.34 -7.59 3.63
C VAL A 141 34.44 -7.13 5.09
N GLU A 142 35.64 -6.91 5.61
CA GLU A 142 35.86 -6.56 7.02
C GLU A 142 35.69 -5.06 7.31
N LYS A 143 35.35 -4.74 8.56
CA LYS A 143 35.42 -3.39 9.12
C LYS A 143 36.55 -3.30 10.16
N GLY A 144 36.75 -2.07 10.67
CA GLY A 144 37.83 -1.75 11.60
C GLY A 144 38.02 -2.69 12.80
N PRO A 145 36.97 -3.19 13.48
CA PRO A 145 37.17 -4.12 14.61
C PRO A 145 37.81 -5.45 14.22
N VAL A 146 37.39 -6.04 13.08
CA VAL A 146 37.95 -7.31 12.58
C VAL A 146 39.37 -7.09 12.09
N GLU A 147 39.60 -6.04 11.30
CA GLU A 147 40.94 -5.64 10.84
C GLU A 147 41.89 -5.47 12.03
N ALA A 148 41.49 -4.74 13.06
CA ALA A 148 42.29 -4.51 14.26
C ALA A 148 42.62 -5.83 14.99
N ALA A 149 41.65 -6.74 15.13
CA ALA A 149 41.88 -8.05 15.74
C ALA A 149 42.87 -8.90 14.93
N MET A 150 42.72 -8.91 13.60
CA MET A 150 43.60 -9.59 12.66
C MET A 150 45.04 -9.04 12.73
N VAL A 151 45.20 -7.72 12.77
CA VAL A 151 46.50 -7.02 12.94
C VAL A 151 47.19 -7.46 14.23
N GLN A 152 46.46 -7.51 15.34
CA GLN A 152 47.04 -7.90 16.63
C GLN A 152 47.44 -9.37 16.65
N PHE A 153 46.61 -10.26 16.09
CA PHE A 153 46.95 -11.66 15.94
C PHE A 153 48.22 -11.85 15.08
N ARG A 154 48.30 -11.15 13.94
CA ARG A 154 49.47 -11.17 13.05
C ARG A 154 50.74 -10.71 13.77
N LYS A 155 50.68 -9.61 14.52
CA LYS A 155 51.81 -9.10 15.31
C LYS A 155 52.30 -10.13 16.33
N ALA A 156 51.37 -10.74 17.08
CA ALA A 156 51.70 -11.79 18.03
C ALA A 156 52.32 -13.03 17.34
N LEU A 157 51.78 -13.42 16.19
CA LEU A 157 52.29 -14.54 15.39
C LEU A 157 53.73 -14.27 14.90
N MET A 158 54.00 -13.08 14.37
CA MET A 158 55.35 -12.67 13.91
C MET A 158 56.35 -12.53 15.05
N ALA A 159 55.89 -12.12 16.24
CA ALA A 159 56.72 -12.02 17.44
C ALA A 159 57.05 -13.39 18.06
N GLY A 160 56.49 -14.49 17.54
CA GLY A 160 56.65 -15.82 18.14
C GLY A 160 56.01 -15.91 19.52
N ALA A 161 54.89 -15.22 19.73
CA ALA A 161 54.18 -15.20 21.01
C ALA A 161 53.80 -16.61 21.49
N PRO A 162 53.71 -16.84 22.81
CA PRO A 162 53.27 -18.13 23.35
C PRO A 162 51.85 -18.47 22.90
N LEU A 163 51.54 -19.77 22.79
CA LEU A 163 50.22 -20.24 22.32
C LEU A 163 49.05 -19.62 23.09
N GLU A 164 49.21 -19.39 24.40
CA GLU A 164 48.16 -18.79 25.22
C GLU A 164 47.78 -17.37 24.78
N GLU A 165 48.77 -16.57 24.40
CA GLU A 165 48.54 -15.23 23.85
C GLU A 165 47.87 -15.32 22.47
N LEU A 166 48.32 -16.25 21.61
CA LEU A 166 47.70 -16.48 20.31
C LEU A 166 46.24 -16.91 20.45
N ARG A 167 45.89 -17.74 21.44
CA ARG A 167 44.49 -18.17 21.68
C ARG A 167 43.60 -16.99 22.04
N ARG A 168 44.10 -16.10 22.91
CA ARG A 168 43.39 -14.87 23.27
C ARG A 168 43.13 -13.99 22.04
N HIS A 169 44.12 -13.81 21.18
CA HIS A 169 43.95 -13.04 19.94
C HIS A 169 43.03 -13.76 18.93
N SER A 170 43.11 -15.09 18.81
CA SER A 170 42.20 -15.87 17.97
C SER A 170 40.75 -15.72 18.42
N LEU A 171 40.51 -15.73 19.74
CA LEU A 171 39.20 -15.51 20.32
C LEU A 171 38.70 -14.09 20.06
N ALA A 172 39.60 -13.10 20.10
CA ALA A 172 39.27 -11.72 19.75
C ALA A 172 38.82 -11.58 18.29
N ILE A 173 39.47 -12.26 17.34
CA ILE A 173 39.01 -12.32 15.93
C ILE A 173 37.60 -12.88 15.85
N ALA A 174 37.33 -14.02 16.51
CA ALA A 174 36.01 -14.64 16.49
C ALA A 174 34.91 -13.72 17.07
N HIS A 175 35.22 -12.97 18.13
CA HIS A 175 34.29 -12.00 18.69
C HIS A 175 34.04 -10.81 17.75
N ALA A 176 35.09 -10.25 17.15
CA ALA A 176 34.95 -9.18 16.19
C ALA A 176 34.10 -9.61 14.97
N CYS A 177 34.37 -10.79 14.41
CA CYS A 177 33.59 -11.34 13.29
C CYS A 177 32.11 -11.53 13.67
N ARG A 178 31.82 -12.04 14.87
CA ARG A 178 30.45 -12.23 15.35
C ARG A 178 29.72 -10.89 15.53
N GLU A 179 30.38 -9.90 16.12
CA GLU A 179 29.81 -8.56 16.33
C GLU A 179 29.52 -7.85 15.01
N GLU A 180 30.43 -7.99 14.04
CA GLU A 180 30.27 -7.43 12.71
C GLU A 180 29.15 -8.12 11.93
N LEU A 181 29.03 -9.45 11.98
CA LEU A 181 27.90 -10.17 11.39
C LEU A 181 26.57 -9.76 12.03
N ALA A 182 26.53 -9.65 13.36
CA ALA A 182 25.33 -9.19 14.08
C ALA A 182 24.87 -7.81 13.60
N GLU A 183 25.82 -6.91 13.31
CA GLU A 183 25.53 -5.60 12.74
C GLU A 183 25.06 -5.69 11.28
N SER A 184 25.80 -6.39 10.43
CA SER A 184 25.47 -6.53 8.99
C SER A 184 24.11 -7.19 8.76
N TRP A 185 23.71 -8.10 9.64
CA TRP A 185 22.43 -8.81 9.56
C TRP A 185 21.28 -8.09 10.31
N GLY A 186 21.57 -6.99 11.01
CA GLY A 186 20.57 -6.28 11.82
C GLY A 186 20.08 -7.07 13.04
N VAL A 187 20.87 -8.03 13.52
CA VAL A 187 20.49 -8.94 14.61
C VAL A 187 21.21 -8.55 15.91
N SER A 188 20.64 -7.60 16.64
CA SER A 188 21.25 -7.04 17.86
C SER A 188 21.45 -8.07 18.99
N HIS A 189 20.60 -9.09 19.10
CA HIS A 189 20.69 -10.11 20.15
C HIS A 189 21.87 -11.09 19.96
N TRP A 190 22.58 -11.03 18.83
CA TRP A 190 23.82 -11.78 18.64
C TRP A 190 25.04 -11.07 19.22
N LYS A 191 25.00 -9.74 19.38
CA LYS A 191 25.95 -9.02 20.22
C LYS A 191 25.76 -9.56 21.64
N ARG A 192 26.84 -10.02 22.27
CA ARG A 192 26.84 -10.80 23.53
C ARG A 192 25.73 -10.35 24.52
N PRO A 193 25.07 -11.29 25.23
CA PRO A 193 24.25 -10.93 26.39
C PRO A 193 25.09 -10.22 27.46
#